data_AF-A0A6V7HLH4-F1
#
_entry.id   AF-A0A6V7HLH4-F1
#
_cell.length_a   1.000
_cell.length_b   1.000
_cell.length_c   1.000
_cell.angle_alpha   90.00
_cell.angle_beta   90.00
_cell.angle_gamma   90.00
#
_symmetry.space_group_name_H-M   'P 1'
#
loop_
_entity.id
_entity.type
_entity.pdbx_description
1 polymer ?
#
loop_
_entity_poly.entity_id
_entity_poly.type
_entity_poly.pdbx_seq_one_letter_code
_entity_poly.pdbx_strand_id
1 'polypeptide(L)' 'SPSPEPIYSSDGKRLNTREYRTRRKLEEERHNLIQKILKINPDFKPPPDY' A
#
# COMPACT_ATOMS: atom_id res chain seq x y z
N SER A 1 8.93 3.27 -17.07
CA SER A 1 7.72 2.68 -17.66
C SER A 1 6.63 3.71 -17.84
N PRO A 2 5.82 3.62 -18.92
CA PRO A 2 4.65 4.47 -19.12
C PRO A 2 3.63 4.29 -17.99
N SER A 3 2.80 5.31 -17.74
CA SER A 3 1.75 5.22 -16.71
C SER A 3 0.61 4.28 -17.15
N PRO A 4 0.01 3.52 -16.22
CA PRO A 4 -1.15 2.69 -16.49
C PRO A 4 -2.37 3.54 -16.84
N GLU A 5 -3.33 2.92 -17.52
CA GLU A 5 -4.60 3.54 -17.89
C GLU A 5 -5.36 4.03 -16.64
N PRO A 6 -6.06 5.19 -16.72
CA PRO A 6 -6.77 5.74 -15.58
C PRO A 6 -7.92 4.84 -15.13
N ILE A 7 -7.98 4.55 -13.83
CA ILE A 7 -9.06 3.79 -13.20
C ILE A 7 -9.94 4.79 -12.46
N TYR A 8 -11.26 4.70 -12.65
CA TYR A 8 -12.23 5.57 -12.02
C TYR A 8 -13.13 4.79 -11.05
N SER A 9 -13.58 5.43 -9.99
CA SER A 9 -14.66 4.93 -9.12
C SER A 9 -16.04 5.14 -9.74
N SER A 10 -17.07 4.55 -9.13
CA SER A 10 -18.47 4.67 -9.55
C SER A 10 -19.00 6.12 -9.57
N ASP A 11 -18.39 7.02 -8.81
CA ASP A 11 -18.67 8.46 -8.81
C ASP A 11 -17.82 9.26 -9.83
N GLY A 12 -17.03 8.58 -10.67
CA GLY A 12 -16.24 9.19 -11.74
C GLY A 12 -14.91 9.80 -11.30
N LYS A 13 -14.47 9.60 -10.05
CA LYS A 13 -13.17 10.10 -9.57
C LYS A 13 -12.04 9.16 -9.95
N ARG A 14 -10.90 9.71 -10.35
CA ARG A 14 -9.71 8.91 -10.70
C ARG A 14 -9.06 8.33 -9.43
N LEU A 15 -8.96 7.01 -9.36
CA LEU A 15 -8.42 6.27 -8.23
C LEU A 15 -6.91 6.06 -8.31
N ASN A 16 -6.38 5.78 -9.50
CA ASN A 16 -4.97 5.41 -9.69
C ASN A 16 -4.07 6.61 -10.05
N THR A 17 -4.24 7.72 -9.34
CA THR A 17 -3.31 8.86 -9.48
C THR A 17 -1.87 8.44 -9.18
N ARG A 18 -0.91 9.22 -9.65
CA ARG A 18 0.52 8.92 -9.40
C ARG A 18 0.80 8.88 -7.90
N GLU A 19 0.24 9.82 -7.16
CA GLU A 19 0.34 9.95 -5.72
C GLU A 19 -0.22 8.70 -5.02
N TYR A 20 -1.41 8.24 -5.44
CA TYR A 20 -2.01 7.03 -4.90
C TYR A 20 -1.15 5.80 -5.17
N ARG A 21 -0.62 5.64 -6.39
CA ARG A 21 0.25 4.49 -6.73
C ARG A 21 1.51 4.48 -5.87
N THR A 22 2.16 5.62 -5.69
CA THR A 22 3.37 5.73 -4.84
C THR A 22 3.04 5.39 -3.39
N ARG A 23 1.95 5.94 -2.85
CA ARG A 23 1.53 5.67 -1.47
C ARG A 23 1.20 4.19 -1.26
N ARG A 24 0.41 3.59 -2.16
CA ARG A 24 0.06 2.17 -2.10
C ARG A 24 1.28 1.26 -2.15
N LYS A 25 2.27 1.58 -2.97
CA LYS A 25 3.52 0.82 -3.05
C LYS A 25 4.28 0.82 -1.71
N LEU A 26 4.39 1.98 -1.05
CA LEU A 26 5.04 2.10 0.25
C LEU A 26 4.25 1.40 1.36
N GLU A 27 2.92 1.49 1.34
CA GLU A 27 2.05 0.76 2.27
C GLU A 27 2.18 -0.76 2.11
N GLU A 28 2.21 -1.26 0.87
CA GLU A 28 2.39 -2.68 0.57
C GLU A 28 3.78 -3.18 0.99
N GLU A 29 4.82 -2.39 0.75
CA GLU A 29 6.17 -2.70 1.22
C GLU A 29 6.24 -2.76 2.75
N ARG A 30 5.64 -1.77 3.43
CA ARG A 30 5.51 -1.76 4.89
C ARG A 30 4.76 -2.99 5.40
N HIS A 31 3.64 -3.35 4.77
CA HIS A 31 2.87 -4.56 5.10
C HIS A 31 3.73 -5.82 4.98
N ASN A 32 4.45 -5.96 3.86
CA ASN A 32 5.33 -7.11 3.64
C ASN A 32 6.45 -7.21 4.68
N LEU A 33 7.02 -6.09 5.11
CA LEU A 33 8.03 -6.08 6.17
C LEU A 33 7.43 -6.45 7.54
N ILE A 34 6.23 -5.96 7.85
CA ILE A 34 5.51 -6.31 9.08
C ILE A 34 5.19 -7.81 9.11
N GLN A 35 4.70 -8.37 8.01
CA GLN A 35 4.44 -9.81 7.90
C GLN A 35 5.70 -10.65 8.09
N LYS A 36 6.85 -10.18 7.58
CA LYS A 36 8.15 -10.86 7.77
C LYS A 36 8.58 -10.82 9.23
N ILE A 37 8.52 -9.66 9.89
CA ILE A 37 8.98 -9.55 11.28
C ILE A 37 8.05 -10.28 12.26
N LEU A 38 6.74 -10.32 12.01
CA LEU A 38 5.80 -11.11 12.82
C LEU A 38 6.11 -12.61 12.76
N LYS A 39 6.59 -13.11 11.61
CA LYS A 39 7.03 -14.51 11.49
C LYS A 39 8.33 -14.80 12.24
N ILE A 40 9.20 -13.80 12.38
CA ILE A 40 10.49 -13.92 13.07
C ILE A 40 10.33 -13.71 14.57
N ASN A 41 9.52 -12.73 14.96
CA ASN A 41 9.24 -12.35 16.33
C ASN A 41 7.71 -12.19 16.50
N PRO A 42 7.04 -13.20 17.07
CA PRO A 42 5.59 -13.17 17.32
C PRO A 42 5.15 -12.06 18.30
N ASP A 43 6.06 -11.56 19.14
CA ASP A 43 5.77 -10.50 20.12
C ASP A 43 5.91 -9.09 19.53
N PHE A 44 6.28 -8.99 18.24
CA PHE A 44 6.36 -7.71 17.56
C PHE A 44 4.98 -7.05 17.49
N LYS A 45 4.86 -5.84 18.07
CA LYS A 45 3.65 -5.03 18.00
C LYS A 45 3.74 -4.09 16.79
N PRO A 46 2.96 -4.33 15.72
CA PRO A 46 2.94 -3.42 14.58
C PRO A 46 2.45 -2.03 15.00
N PRO A 47 2.82 -0.96 14.26
CA PRO A 47 2.36 0.38 14.58
C PRO A 47 0.82 0.46 14.54
N PRO A 48 0.17 1.28 15.39
CA PRO A 48 -1.28 1.38 15.47
C PRO A 48 -1.92 1.91 14.17
N ASP A 49 -1.15 2.68 13.39
CA ASP A 49 -1.58 3.26 12.10
C ASP A 49 -1.25 2.33 10.93
N TYR A 50 -1.31 1.01 11.16
CA TYR A 50 -1.10 -0.05 10.18
C TYR A 50 -2.44 -0.62 9.71
#